data_AF-A0A0C2H8A9-F1
#
_entry.id   AF-A0A0C2H8A9-F1
#
_cell.length_a   1.000
_cell.length_b   1.000
_cell.length_c   1.000
_cell.angle_alpha   90.00
_cell.angle_beta   90.00
_cell.angle_gamma   90.00
#
_symmetry.space_group_name_H-M   'P 1'
#
loop_
_entity.id
_entity.type
_entity.pdbx_description
1 polymer ?
#
loop_
_entity_poly.entity_id
_entity_poly.type
_entity_poly.pdbx_seq_one_letter_code
_entity_poly.pdbx_strand_id
1 'polypeptide(L)'
;MASILTKFEVFEQVSRLLERKEFRVFTWVGSGLQKHYGHLTIAHQDIYGSVNSLLSEQLFEEINRIVILVDPDGNILDVQRSNLDIKVLLKVPPIY
;
A
#
# COMPACT_ATOMS: atom_id res chain seq x y z
N MET A 1 7.31 -17.84 -6.50
CA MET A 1 5.88 -18.21 -6.58
C MET A 1 5.11 -17.67 -5.37
N ALA A 2 5.43 -18.07 -4.14
CA ALA A 2 4.76 -17.57 -2.92
C ALA A 2 4.77 -16.03 -2.77
N SER A 3 5.91 -15.36 -2.99
CA SER A 3 6.02 -13.90 -2.89
C SER A 3 5.19 -13.10 -3.91
N ILE A 4 4.89 -13.70 -5.06
CA ILE A 4 4.06 -13.04 -6.08
C ILE A 4 2.57 -13.13 -5.69
N LEU A 5 2.17 -14.26 -5.08
CA LEU A 5 0.81 -14.48 -4.60
C LEU A 5 0.49 -13.55 -3.43
N THR A 6 1.40 -13.39 -2.46
CA THR A 6 1.21 -12.47 -1.33
C THR A 6 1.04 -11.01 -1.79
N LYS A 7 1.86 -10.53 -2.73
CA LYS A 7 1.69 -9.17 -3.27
C LYS A 7 0.35 -9.02 -4.01
N PHE A 8 -0.12 -10.05 -4.70
CA PHE A 8 -1.43 -10.01 -5.36
C PHE A 8 -2.57 -9.93 -4.33
N GLU A 9 -2.48 -10.67 -3.23
CA GLU A 9 -3.45 -10.63 -2.14
C GLU A 9 -3.50 -9.24 -1.47
N VAL A 10 -2.36 -8.60 -1.24
CA VAL A 10 -2.33 -7.21 -0.74
C VAL A 10 -3.01 -6.26 -1.72
N PHE A 11 -2.74 -6.38 -3.02
CA PHE A 11 -3.37 -5.54 -4.03
C PHE A 11 -4.89 -5.67 -4.03
N GLU A 12 -5.41 -6.89 -3.96
CA GLU A 12 -6.85 -7.15 -3.92
C GLU A 12 -7.52 -6.58 -2.66
N GLN A 13 -6.87 -6.73 -1.50
CA GLN A 13 -7.40 -6.20 -0.25
C GLN A 13 -7.36 -4.66 -0.21
N VAL A 14 -6.27 -4.05 -0.69
CA VAL A 14 -6.16 -2.60 -0.81
C VAL A 14 -7.18 -2.07 -1.83
N SER A 15 -7.39 -2.75 -2.96
CA SER A 15 -8.42 -2.34 -3.93
C SER A 15 -9.81 -2.27 -3.28
N ARG A 16 -10.19 -3.29 -2.50
CA ARG A 16 -11.45 -3.29 -1.73
C ARG A 16 -11.50 -2.22 -0.64
N LEU A 17 -10.37 -1.92 0.00
CA LEU A 17 -10.27 -0.83 0.97
C LEU A 17 -10.60 0.50 0.31
N LEU A 18 -10.05 0.75 -0.89
CA LEU A 18 -10.27 1.99 -1.63
C LEU A 18 -11.67 2.11 -2.25
N GLU A 19 -12.46 1.05 -2.29
CA GLU A 19 -13.88 1.13 -2.66
C GLU A 19 -14.75 1.69 -1.54
N ARG A 20 -14.28 1.67 -0.29
CA ARG A 20 -15.01 2.24 0.85
C ARG A 20 -15.11 3.76 0.70
N LYS A 21 -16.27 4.31 1.07
CA LYS A 21 -16.62 5.72 0.83
C LYS A 21 -15.56 6.69 1.37
N GLU A 22 -15.01 6.39 2.53
CA GLU A 22 -13.98 7.16 3.22
C GLU A 22 -12.62 7.14 2.49
N PHE A 23 -12.25 6.04 1.85
CA PHE A 23 -10.94 5.89 1.18
C PHE A 23 -11.01 6.07 -0.33
N ARG A 24 -12.21 6.17 -0.91
CA ARG A 24 -12.40 6.33 -2.36
C ARG A 24 -11.72 7.56 -2.95
N VAL A 25 -11.42 8.57 -2.14
CA VAL A 25 -10.63 9.72 -2.61
C VAL A 25 -9.26 9.31 -3.14
N PHE A 26 -8.62 8.32 -2.53
CA PHE A 26 -7.26 7.88 -2.88
C PHE A 26 -7.18 7.15 -4.23
N THR A 27 -8.30 6.74 -4.83
CA THR A 27 -8.29 6.24 -6.22
C THR A 27 -8.07 7.37 -7.25
N TRP A 28 -8.28 8.62 -6.84
CA TRP A 28 -8.22 9.80 -7.72
C TRP A 28 -7.10 10.77 -7.37
N VAL A 29 -6.45 10.59 -6.22
CA VAL A 29 -5.31 11.40 -5.78
C VAL A 29 -4.04 10.91 -6.45
N GLY A 30 -3.29 11.82 -7.07
CA GLY A 30 -1.91 11.57 -7.53
C GLY A 30 -1.78 10.31 -8.38
N SER A 31 -0.93 9.39 -7.93
CA SER A 31 -0.64 8.11 -8.62
C SER A 31 -1.80 7.10 -8.53
N GLY A 32 -2.72 7.25 -7.58
CA GLY A 32 -3.76 6.27 -7.27
C GLY A 32 -3.19 4.96 -6.74
N LEU A 33 -3.91 3.85 -7.00
CA LEU A 33 -3.40 2.49 -6.76
C LEU A 33 -2.75 1.94 -8.03
N GLN A 34 -1.47 1.60 -7.95
CA GLN A 34 -0.70 1.06 -9.09
C GLN A 34 0.03 -0.23 -8.72
N LYS A 35 0.02 -1.18 -9.65
CA LYS A 35 0.75 -2.44 -9.54
C LYS A 35 1.98 -2.42 -10.45
N HIS A 36 3.15 -2.55 -9.84
CA HIS A 36 4.44 -2.63 -10.56
C HIS A 36 5.07 -4.01 -10.38
N TYR A 37 6.08 -4.34 -11.20
CA TYR A 37 6.91 -5.52 -10.95
C TYR A 37 7.73 -5.29 -9.67
N GLY A 38 7.60 -6.18 -8.68
CA GLY A 38 8.27 -6.04 -7.38
C GLY A 38 7.61 -5.14 -6.31
N HIS A 39 6.68 -4.24 -6.65
CA HIS A 39 6.04 -3.39 -5.63
C HIS A 39 4.60 -2.95 -5.98
N LEU A 40 3.89 -2.44 -4.99
CA LEU A 40 2.63 -1.71 -5.11
C LEU A 40 2.84 -0.26 -4.69
N THR A 41 2.15 0.67 -5.34
CA THR A 41 2.15 2.10 -5.00
C THR A 41 0.72 2.52 -4.71
N ILE A 42 0.53 3.25 -3.61
CA ILE A 42 -0.74 3.82 -3.18
C ILE A 42 -0.52 5.31 -2.87
N ALA A 43 -1.16 6.20 -3.62
CA ALA A 43 -1.17 7.61 -3.27
C ALA A 43 -1.90 7.84 -1.94
N HIS A 44 -1.28 8.60 -1.04
CA HIS A 44 -1.90 9.04 0.23
C HIS A 44 -1.93 10.57 0.38
N GLN A 45 -1.32 11.31 -0.55
CA GLN A 45 -1.31 12.77 -0.58
C GLN A 45 -1.02 13.29 -2.00
N ASP A 46 -1.46 14.51 -2.32
CA ASP A 46 -1.09 15.21 -3.55
C ASP A 46 0.02 16.24 -3.33
N ILE A 47 0.54 16.79 -4.43
CA ILE A 47 1.62 17.78 -4.41
C ILE A 47 1.24 19.11 -3.74
N TYR A 48 -0.05 19.38 -3.52
CA TYR A 48 -0.57 20.58 -2.89
C TYR A 48 -0.92 20.37 -1.41
N GLY A 49 -0.80 19.15 -0.89
CA GLY A 49 -1.15 18.82 0.48
C GLY A 49 -2.66 18.86 0.75
N SER A 50 -3.51 18.68 -0.27
CA SER A 50 -4.95 18.90 -0.13
C SER A 50 -5.70 17.76 0.57
N VAL A 51 -5.10 16.57 0.65
CA VAL A 51 -5.71 15.42 1.33
C VAL A 51 -5.64 15.60 2.84
N ASN A 52 -6.75 15.34 3.52
CA ASN A 52 -6.83 15.37 4.98
C ASN A 52 -5.79 14.42 5.61
N SER A 53 -4.93 14.96 6.48
CA SER A 53 -3.83 14.23 7.09
C SER A 53 -4.27 13.07 8.00
N LEU A 54 -5.36 13.23 8.74
CA LEU A 54 -5.92 12.17 9.57
C LEU A 54 -6.43 11.00 8.72
N LEU A 55 -7.10 11.30 7.61
CA LEU A 55 -7.57 10.29 6.66
C LEU A 55 -6.40 9.57 5.97
N SER A 56 -5.35 10.31 5.64
CA SER A 56 -4.10 9.77 5.11
C SER A 56 -3.41 8.82 6.10
N GLU A 57 -3.43 9.16 7.39
CA GLU A 57 -2.91 8.30 8.45
C GLU A 57 -3.73 7.03 8.62
N GLN A 58 -5.06 7.15 8.62
CA GLN A 58 -5.96 6.00 8.69
C GLN A 58 -5.75 5.04 7.53
N LEU A 59 -5.53 5.55 6.32
CA LEU A 59 -5.17 4.73 5.17
C LEU A 59 -3.86 3.96 5.41
N PHE A 60 -2.84 4.62 5.94
CA PHE A 60 -1.55 3.99 6.23
C PHE A 60 -1.69 2.86 7.26
N GLU A 61 -2.44 3.09 8.34
CA GLU A 61 -2.71 2.07 9.36
C GLU A 61 -3.45 0.85 8.78
N GLU A 62 -4.48 1.07 7.94
CA GLU A 62 -5.20 -0.03 7.29
C GLU A 62 -4.32 -0.81 6.30
N ILE A 63 -3.44 -0.13 5.56
CA ILE A 63 -2.47 -0.82 4.68
C ILE A 63 -1.51 -1.67 5.49
N ASN A 64 -0.99 -1.16 6.61
CA ASN A 64 -0.11 -1.94 7.49
C ASN A 64 -0.83 -3.18 8.05
N ARG A 65 -2.11 -3.05 8.46
CA ARG A 65 -2.91 -4.19 8.90
C ARG A 65 -3.07 -5.25 7.79
N ILE A 66 -3.39 -4.83 6.57
CA ILE A 66 -3.49 -5.74 5.41
C ILE A 66 -2.17 -6.47 5.20
N VAL A 67 -1.04 -5.75 5.23
CA VAL A 67 0.28 -6.36 5.03
C VAL A 67 0.60 -7.36 6.14
N ILE A 68 0.32 -7.04 7.41
CA ILE A 68 0.52 -7.98 8.54
C ILE A 68 -0.37 -9.22 8.40
N LEU A 69 -1.61 -9.09 7.91
CA LEU A 69 -2.48 -10.24 7.70
C LEU A 69 -1.99 -11.17 6.58
N VAL A 70 -1.33 -10.62 5.56
CA VAL A 70 -0.82 -11.36 4.41
C VAL A 70 0.59 -11.91 4.62
N ASP A 71 1.45 -11.17 5.33
CA ASP A 71 2.81 -11.55 5.70
C ASP A 71 3.03 -11.35 7.22
N PRO A 72 2.46 -12.22 8.07
CA PRO A 72 2.53 -12.06 9.53
C PRO A 72 3.95 -12.10 10.08
N ASP A 73 4.83 -12.86 9.43
CA ASP A 73 6.23 -12.97 9.82
C ASP A 73 7.08 -11.80 9.30
N GLY A 74 6.52 -10.98 8.41
CA GLY A 74 7.20 -9.81 7.83
C GLY A 74 8.46 -10.16 7.02
N ASN A 75 8.54 -11.36 6.44
CA ASN A 75 9.75 -11.83 5.75
C ASN A 75 9.73 -11.52 4.25
N ILE A 76 8.56 -11.20 3.70
CA ILE A 76 8.32 -11.10 2.26
C ILE A 76 8.07 -9.65 1.85
N LEU A 77 7.39 -8.87 2.67
CA LEU A 77 6.91 -7.53 2.35
C LEU A 77 7.54 -6.47 3.26
N ASP A 78 7.79 -5.30 2.67
CA ASP A 78 8.21 -4.09 3.37
C ASP A 78 7.25 -2.95 3.02
N VAL A 79 6.90 -2.12 4.00
CA VAL A 79 6.01 -0.96 3.82
C VAL A 79 6.82 0.31 4.00
N GLN A 80 6.89 1.12 2.95
CA GLN A 80 7.61 2.39 2.97
C GLN A 80 6.64 3.53 2.69
N ARG A 81 6.72 4.60 3.47
CA ARG A 81 5.91 5.80 3.28
C ARG A 81 6.80 6.97 2.92
N SER A 82 6.37 7.72 1.91
CA SER A 82 6.98 8.99 1.51
C SER A 82 6.01 10.14 1.83
N ASN A 83 6.24 11.32 1.25
CA ASN A 83 5.31 12.44 1.41
C ASN A 83 4.03 12.28 0.58
N LEU A 84 4.06 11.50 -0.51
CA LEU A 84 2.98 11.39 -1.49
C LEU A 84 2.42 9.98 -1.61
N ASP A 85 3.32 8.98 -1.56
CA ASP A 85 2.99 7.58 -1.81
C ASP A 85 3.37 6.67 -0.62
N ILE A 86 2.56 5.64 -0.42
CA ILE A 86 2.86 4.44 0.35
C ILE A 86 3.25 3.35 -0.66
N LYS A 87 4.34 2.65 -0.38
CA LYS A 87 4.84 1.55 -1.21
C LYS A 87 4.89 0.27 -0.41
N VAL A 88 4.37 -0.80 -1.00
CA VAL A 88 4.53 -2.17 -0.48
C VAL A 88 5.50 -2.90 -1.41
N LEU A 89 6.69 -3.20 -0.93
CA LEU A 89 7.79 -3.77 -1.72
C LEU A 89 8.01 -5.23 -1.37
N LEU A 90 8.46 -6.03 -2.33
CA LEU A 90 9.05 -7.33 -2.05
C LEU A 90 10.43 -7.14 -1.42
N LYS A 91 10.66 -7.77 -0.26
CA LYS A 91 11.99 -7.85 0.34
C LYS A 91 12.92 -8.64 -0.59
N VAL A 92 14.10 -8.09 -0.85
CA VAL A 92 15.17 -8.84 -1.49
C VAL A 92 15.70 -9.82 -0.45
N PRO A 93 15.72 -11.14 -0.72
CA PRO A 93 16.30 -12.08 0.22
C PRO A 93 17.78 -11.73 0.44
N PRO A 94 18.27 -11.77 1.69
CA PRO A 94 19.69 -11.53 1.95
C PRO A 94 20.53 -12.52 1.15
N ILE A 95 21.55 -12.01 0.46
CA ILE A 95 22.54 -12.83 -0.22
C ILE A 95 23.53 -13.28 0.87
N TYR A 96 23.54 -14.58 1.17
CA TYR A 96 24.50 -15.20 2.10
C TYR A 96 25.76 -15.65 1.37
#